data_AF-A0A848X0T1-F1
#
_entry.id   AF-A0A848X0T1-F1
#
_cell.length_a   1.000
_cell.length_b   1.000
_cell.length_c   1.000
_cell.angle_alpha   90.00
_cell.angle_beta   90.00
_cell.angle_gamma   90.00
#
_symmetry.space_group_name_H-M   'P 1'
#
loop_
_entity.id
_entity.type
_entity.pdbx_description
1 polymer ?
#
loop_
_entity_poly.entity_id
_entity_poly.type
_entity_poly.pdbx_seq_one_letter_code
_entity_poly.pdbx_strand_id
1 'polypeptide(L)'
;MARDSFSQAKNRTSAGSAAVTPPPLPGERPATKLVSLQPPPLPHKRTFGKGEILNPEDLDPLKDLLLFARVVVEGWFAGKHRSIDFGSSAEFEEHKAYVEGDPVSMIDWQVYARSRHLVVRKNREEKDMSGYVVMDVSGSMGYQSSKNHDSKQVRAAKIAAALIYLMMKQGDKSALTLFNDRIVDHVPAGSTRRHLFDVVTTLERVLQNPTGKTEAHSALDLCLPLFKKRGSLVVISDFFTDLDQLFDALAQFQHQRYQILLLHVIDPDERLLPDVALARFVDMETRDSIQVAPDEIRKAYRAEMEEMQARLEAESLRRGIQYHVLPTEEPYKAAIEAWLGLRGRSG
;
A
#
# COMPACT_ATOMS: atom_id res chain seq x y z
N MET A 1 1.49 22.64 9.27
CA MET A 1 1.88 24.04 9.00
C MET A 1 1.26 24.64 7.74
N ALA A 2 0.56 23.87 6.88
CA ALA A 2 -0.31 24.44 5.84
C ALA A 2 -1.37 25.42 6.38
N ARG A 3 -1.85 25.23 7.63
CA ARG A 3 -2.84 26.08 8.32
C ARG A 3 -2.46 27.57 8.43
N ASP A 4 -1.17 27.91 8.48
CA ASP A 4 -0.76 29.31 8.68
C ASP A 4 -0.73 30.13 7.37
N SER A 5 -0.50 29.45 6.24
CA SER A 5 -0.68 30.03 4.90
C SER A 5 -2.17 30.28 4.59
N PHE A 6 -3.07 29.46 5.13
CA PHE A 6 -4.54 29.64 5.05
C PHE A 6 -5.09 30.77 5.95
N SER A 7 -4.36 31.17 7.01
CA SER A 7 -4.80 32.21 7.96
C SER A 7 -4.49 33.63 7.47
N GLN A 8 -3.39 33.83 6.73
CA GLN A 8 -2.99 35.16 6.25
C GLN A 8 -3.91 35.73 5.15
N ALA A 9 -4.68 34.89 4.44
CA ALA A 9 -5.66 35.34 3.45
C ALA A 9 -6.95 35.91 4.08
N LYS A 10 -7.23 35.63 5.36
CA LYS A 10 -8.45 36.10 6.05
C LYS A 10 -8.38 37.55 6.56
N ASN A 11 -7.19 38.14 6.69
CA ASN A 11 -6.99 39.42 7.40
C ASN A 11 -6.78 40.67 6.52
N ARG A 12 -7.16 40.64 5.22
CA ARG A 12 -6.98 41.79 4.32
C ARG A 12 -8.25 42.44 3.76
N THR A 13 -9.43 42.12 4.29
CA THR A 13 -10.69 42.69 3.76
C THR A 13 -11.57 43.25 4.86
N SER A 14 -11.17 44.41 5.41
CA SER A 14 -12.07 45.28 6.16
C SER A 14 -11.62 46.74 6.15
N ALA A 15 -11.89 47.47 5.06
CA ALA A 15 -12.19 48.91 5.08
C ALA A 15 -12.48 49.41 3.65
N GLY A 16 -13.55 50.18 3.48
CA GLY A 16 -13.72 51.07 2.32
C GLY A 16 -14.96 50.81 1.48
N SER A 17 -16.08 51.38 1.90
CA SER A 17 -17.28 51.62 1.09
C SER A 17 -16.96 52.58 -0.06
N ALA A 18 -17.23 52.18 -1.29
CA ALA A 18 -17.47 53.08 -2.42
C ALA A 18 -18.44 52.39 -3.39
N ALA A 19 -19.57 53.04 -3.64
CA ALA A 19 -20.62 52.59 -4.55
C ALA A 19 -20.08 52.47 -5.98
N VAL A 20 -20.22 51.29 -6.58
CA VAL A 20 -19.98 51.04 -8.01
C VAL A 20 -21.23 50.40 -8.59
N THR A 21 -21.80 51.08 -9.59
CA THR A 21 -23.00 50.72 -10.34
C THR A 21 -22.79 49.40 -11.10
N PRO A 22 -23.76 48.47 -11.14
CA PRO A 22 -23.58 47.20 -11.86
C PRO A 22 -23.65 47.40 -13.39
N PRO A 23 -22.81 46.68 -14.19
CA PRO A 23 -22.94 46.66 -15.64
C PRO A 23 -24.15 45.83 -16.10
N PRO A 24 -24.73 46.12 -17.27
CA PRO A 24 -25.94 45.48 -17.76
C PRO A 24 -25.74 44.00 -18.11
N LEU A 25 -26.77 43.20 -17.83
CA LEU A 25 -26.83 41.77 -18.11
C LEU A 25 -26.75 41.50 -19.64
N PRO A 26 -25.95 40.52 -20.10
CA PRO A 26 -26.05 40.01 -21.47
C PRO A 26 -27.34 39.21 -21.63
N GLY A 27 -28.06 39.46 -22.73
CA GLY A 27 -29.34 38.85 -23.07
C GLY A 27 -29.32 37.32 -23.18
N GLU A 28 -30.52 36.76 -23.01
CA GLU A 28 -30.82 35.32 -23.00
C GLU A 28 -30.17 34.60 -24.20
N ARG A 29 -29.33 33.60 -23.91
CA ARG A 29 -28.86 32.63 -24.90
C ARG A 29 -29.95 31.57 -25.10
N PRO A 30 -30.21 31.10 -26.33
CA PRO A 30 -31.23 30.10 -26.60
C PRO A 30 -30.91 28.78 -25.90
N ALA A 31 -31.97 28.10 -25.43
CA ALA A 31 -31.90 26.82 -24.73
C ALA A 31 -31.09 25.79 -25.54
N THR A 32 -29.91 25.44 -25.02
CA THR A 32 -29.12 24.32 -25.54
C THR A 32 -29.82 23.03 -25.13
N LYS A 33 -30.18 22.19 -26.12
CA LYS A 33 -30.80 20.88 -25.91
C LYS A 33 -29.97 20.05 -24.92
N LEU A 34 -30.59 19.69 -23.79
CA LEU A 34 -30.14 18.57 -22.97
C LEU A 34 -30.24 17.29 -23.81
N VAL A 35 -29.10 16.82 -24.31
CA VAL A 35 -29.00 15.47 -24.88
C VAL A 35 -29.07 14.50 -23.71
N SER A 36 -30.16 13.72 -23.64
CA SER A 36 -30.25 12.59 -22.73
C SER A 36 -29.21 11.55 -23.18
N LEU A 37 -28.09 11.47 -22.47
CA LEU A 37 -27.14 10.37 -22.64
C LEU A 37 -27.77 9.11 -22.03
N GLN A 38 -28.28 8.23 -22.89
CA GLN A 38 -28.56 6.85 -22.49
C GLN A 38 -27.24 6.19 -22.04
N PRO A 39 -27.23 5.41 -20.95
CA PRO A 39 -26.05 4.65 -20.58
C PRO A 39 -25.71 3.65 -21.69
N PRO A 40 -24.42 3.45 -22.02
CA PRO A 40 -24.02 2.47 -23.02
C PRO A 40 -24.49 1.06 -22.60
N PRO A 41 -24.83 0.19 -23.57
CA PRO A 41 -25.22 -1.18 -23.26
C PRO A 41 -24.09 -1.88 -22.50
N LEU A 42 -24.46 -2.63 -21.46
CA LEU A 42 -23.54 -3.44 -20.67
C LEU A 42 -22.72 -4.36 -21.60
N PRO A 43 -21.39 -4.46 -21.43
CA PRO A 43 -20.59 -5.33 -22.28
C PRO A 43 -21.04 -6.78 -22.14
N HIS A 44 -21.19 -7.46 -23.28
CA HIS A 44 -21.50 -8.89 -23.34
C HIS A 44 -20.48 -9.69 -22.52
N LYS A 45 -20.98 -10.67 -21.75
CA LYS A 45 -20.16 -11.64 -21.00
C LYS A 45 -19.12 -12.27 -21.94
N ARG A 46 -17.86 -11.86 -21.82
CA ARG A 46 -16.73 -12.56 -22.43
C ARG A 46 -16.52 -13.87 -21.66
N THR A 47 -16.80 -14.99 -22.31
CA THR A 47 -16.33 -16.31 -21.87
C THR A 47 -14.85 -16.41 -22.20
N PHE A 48 -13.98 -16.30 -21.20
CA PHE A 48 -12.54 -16.54 -21.37
C PHE A 48 -12.28 -18.04 -21.52
N GLY A 49 -11.59 -18.42 -22.59
CA GLY A 49 -11.12 -19.78 -22.82
C GLY A 49 -9.94 -20.11 -21.90
N LYS A 50 -9.81 -21.38 -21.50
CA LYS A 50 -8.67 -21.89 -20.72
C LYS A 50 -7.36 -21.61 -21.48
N GLY A 51 -6.59 -20.60 -21.05
CA GLY A 51 -5.24 -20.33 -21.53
C GLY A 51 -4.90 -18.87 -21.86
N GLU A 52 -5.87 -17.95 -21.85
CA GLU A 52 -5.54 -16.51 -21.94
C GLU A 52 -4.98 -16.03 -20.60
N ILE A 53 -3.72 -15.60 -20.61
CA ILE A 53 -3.02 -15.00 -19.48
C ILE A 53 -3.81 -13.74 -19.10
N LEU A 54 -4.48 -13.76 -17.95
CA LEU A 54 -5.16 -12.58 -17.41
C LEU A 54 -4.09 -11.56 -17.04
N ASN A 55 -4.07 -10.38 -17.68
CA ASN A 55 -3.27 -9.29 -17.15
C ASN A 55 -3.87 -8.91 -15.78
N PRO A 56 -3.06 -8.68 -14.75
CA PRO A 56 -3.56 -8.25 -13.45
C PRO A 56 -4.40 -6.96 -13.50
N GLU A 57 -4.16 -6.15 -14.53
CA GLU A 57 -4.88 -4.90 -14.83
C GLU A 57 -6.30 -5.16 -15.39
N ASP A 58 -6.54 -6.33 -15.97
CA ASP A 58 -7.84 -6.75 -16.52
C ASP A 58 -8.74 -7.44 -15.48
N LEU A 59 -8.23 -7.69 -14.27
CA LEU A 59 -9.00 -8.27 -13.17
C LEU A 59 -9.91 -7.20 -12.56
N ASP A 60 -11.22 -7.51 -12.48
CA ASP A 60 -12.21 -6.64 -11.83
C ASP A 60 -11.74 -6.32 -10.40
N PRO A 61 -11.49 -5.04 -10.05
CA PRO A 61 -10.82 -4.61 -8.82
C PRO A 61 -11.39 -5.18 -7.52
N LEU A 62 -12.65 -5.58 -7.53
CA LEU A 62 -13.43 -6.02 -6.37
C LEU A 62 -13.74 -7.52 -6.34
N LYS A 63 -13.62 -8.27 -7.44
CA LYS A 63 -14.28 -9.59 -7.51
C LYS A 63 -13.48 -10.76 -6.95
N ASP A 64 -12.16 -10.65 -6.84
CA ASP A 64 -11.37 -11.65 -6.12
C ASP A 64 -9.95 -11.10 -5.81
N LEU A 65 -9.79 -10.39 -4.69
CA LEU A 65 -8.49 -9.85 -4.24
C LEU A 65 -7.46 -10.97 -4.03
N LEU A 66 -7.93 -12.18 -3.69
CA LEU A 66 -7.09 -13.37 -3.57
C LEU A 66 -6.58 -13.84 -4.93
N LEU A 67 -7.44 -13.88 -5.96
CA LEU A 67 -7.01 -14.18 -7.34
C LEU A 67 -6.01 -13.14 -7.83
N PHE A 68 -6.28 -11.85 -7.59
CA PHE A 68 -5.36 -10.78 -7.93
C PHE A 68 -3.98 -10.98 -7.30
N ALA A 69 -3.93 -11.20 -5.97
CA ALA A 69 -2.67 -11.43 -5.26
C ALA A 69 -1.89 -12.61 -5.84
N ARG A 70 -2.58 -13.71 -6.19
CA ARG A 70 -1.96 -14.87 -6.85
C ARG A 70 -1.42 -14.53 -8.22
N VAL A 71 -2.23 -13.94 -9.10
CA VAL A 71 -1.85 -13.63 -10.49
C VAL A 71 -0.69 -12.65 -10.54
N VAL A 72 -0.68 -11.61 -9.70
CA VAL A 72 0.43 -10.65 -9.66
C VAL A 72 1.72 -11.34 -9.21
N VAL A 73 1.68 -12.10 -8.12
CA VAL A 73 2.88 -12.74 -7.58
C VAL A 73 3.37 -13.86 -8.49
N GLU A 74 2.50 -14.75 -8.93
CA GLU A 74 2.85 -15.84 -9.84
C GLU A 74 3.30 -15.32 -11.22
N GLY A 75 2.61 -14.33 -11.77
CA GLY A 75 2.97 -13.66 -13.02
C GLY A 75 4.33 -12.98 -12.94
N TRP A 76 4.67 -12.36 -11.80
CA TRP A 76 5.99 -11.79 -11.58
C TRP A 76 7.10 -12.86 -11.59
N PHE A 77 6.89 -14.00 -10.90
CA PHE A 77 7.85 -15.11 -10.92
C PHE A 77 7.96 -15.74 -12.33
N ALA A 78 6.83 -15.92 -13.02
CA ALA A 78 6.81 -16.44 -14.39
C ALA A 78 7.52 -15.52 -15.40
N GLY A 79 7.37 -14.19 -15.25
CA GLY A 79 8.04 -13.20 -16.08
C GLY A 79 9.56 -13.16 -15.89
N LYS A 80 10.05 -13.44 -14.67
CA LYS A 80 11.50 -13.55 -14.38
C LYS A 80 12.16 -14.77 -14.98
N HIS A 81 11.43 -15.84 -15.29
CA HIS A 81 11.99 -17.01 -15.98
C HIS A 81 12.40 -16.75 -17.45
N ARG A 82 12.23 -15.52 -17.98
CA ARG A 82 12.79 -15.11 -19.28
C ARG A 82 14.08 -14.29 -19.20
N SER A 83 14.51 -13.85 -18.02
CA SER A 83 15.80 -13.17 -17.88
C SER A 83 16.33 -13.30 -16.46
N ILE A 84 17.47 -14.01 -16.35
CA ILE A 84 18.30 -14.23 -15.16
C ILE A 84 17.81 -15.44 -14.34
N ASP A 85 18.46 -16.58 -14.62
CA ASP A 85 18.52 -17.76 -13.75
C ASP A 85 19.09 -17.35 -12.38
N PHE A 86 18.21 -16.93 -11.48
CA PHE A 86 18.45 -17.20 -10.07
C PHE A 86 18.18 -18.69 -9.89
N GLY A 87 19.27 -19.47 -9.80
CA GLY A 87 19.24 -20.90 -9.57
C GLY A 87 18.19 -21.26 -8.54
N SER A 88 17.09 -21.84 -9.02
CA SER A 88 16.00 -22.36 -8.22
C SER A 88 16.45 -23.66 -7.57
N SER A 89 17.31 -23.57 -6.57
CA SER A 89 17.55 -24.65 -5.62
C SER A 89 16.77 -24.32 -4.35
N ALA A 90 15.43 -24.28 -4.46
CA ALA A 90 14.52 -24.21 -3.32
C ALA A 90 13.74 -25.53 -3.13
N GLU A 91 14.13 -26.60 -3.81
CA GLU A 91 13.64 -27.96 -3.58
C GLU A 91 14.79 -28.95 -3.31
N PHE A 92 15.81 -28.51 -2.59
CA PHE A 92 16.75 -29.43 -1.97
C PHE A 92 16.60 -29.34 -0.46
N GLU A 93 15.84 -30.29 0.09
CA GLU A 93 16.07 -30.77 1.45
C GLU A 93 17.52 -31.27 1.46
N GLU A 94 18.47 -30.41 1.87
CA GLU A 94 19.89 -30.75 1.96
C GLU A 94 20.08 -31.78 3.08
N HIS A 95 19.83 -33.03 2.72
CA HIS A 95 20.22 -34.20 3.45
C HIS A 95 21.75 -34.27 3.49
N LYS A 96 22.34 -33.99 4.66
CA LYS A 96 23.77 -34.19 4.89
C LYS A 96 23.99 -35.62 5.38
N ALA A 97 24.98 -36.31 4.83
CA ALA A 97 25.44 -37.57 5.41
C ALA A 97 25.87 -37.35 6.88
N TYR A 98 25.42 -38.23 7.76
CA TYR A 98 25.81 -38.19 9.17
C TYR A 98 27.33 -38.28 9.31
N VAL A 99 27.91 -37.37 10.08
CA VAL A 99 29.32 -37.44 10.50
C VAL A 99 29.37 -37.56 12.01
N GLU A 100 30.38 -38.28 12.51
CA GLU A 100 30.63 -38.43 13.93
C GLU A 100 30.77 -37.05 14.60
N GLY A 101 29.91 -36.78 15.59
CA GLY A 101 29.75 -35.45 16.21
C GLY A 101 28.42 -34.76 15.89
N ASP A 102 27.69 -35.19 14.85
CA ASP A 102 26.33 -34.71 14.60
C ASP A 102 25.35 -35.28 15.66
N PRO A 103 24.37 -34.49 16.15
CA PRO A 103 23.42 -34.94 17.17
C PRO A 103 22.51 -36.03 16.63
N VAL A 104 22.48 -37.19 17.32
CA VAL A 104 21.69 -38.38 16.95
C VAL A 104 20.19 -38.09 16.86
N SER A 105 19.70 -37.08 17.60
CA SER A 105 18.30 -36.63 17.56
C SER A 105 17.86 -36.01 16.23
N MET A 106 18.81 -35.58 15.39
CA MET A 106 18.53 -34.99 14.08
C MET A 106 18.61 -36.02 12.94
N ILE A 107 18.79 -37.31 13.23
CA ILE A 107 18.81 -38.37 12.21
C ILE A 107 17.39 -38.59 11.67
N ASP A 108 17.26 -38.59 10.35
CA ASP A 108 16.01 -38.96 9.69
C ASP A 108 15.87 -40.49 9.61
N TRP A 109 15.13 -41.06 10.56
CA TRP A 109 14.89 -42.50 10.63
C TRP A 109 14.06 -43.03 9.45
N GLN A 110 13.27 -42.19 8.78
CA GLN A 110 12.44 -42.58 7.64
C GLN A 110 13.28 -42.70 6.35
N VAL A 111 14.24 -41.80 6.15
CA VAL A 111 15.27 -41.91 5.10
C VAL A 111 16.16 -43.13 5.36
N TYR A 112 16.57 -43.36 6.61
CA TYR A 112 17.35 -44.54 6.99
C TYR A 112 16.61 -45.85 6.72
N ALA A 113 15.31 -45.92 7.02
CA ALA A 113 14.51 -47.12 6.79
C ALA A 113 14.47 -47.54 5.31
N ARG A 114 14.55 -46.57 4.38
CA ARG A 114 14.52 -46.83 2.93
C ARG A 114 15.90 -47.04 2.32
N SER A 115 16.87 -46.24 2.73
CA SER A 115 18.19 -46.14 2.06
C SER A 115 19.32 -46.81 2.83
N ARG A 116 19.13 -47.13 4.12
CA ARG A 116 20.17 -47.59 5.05
C ARG A 116 21.37 -46.64 5.20
N HIS A 117 21.26 -45.41 4.68
CA HIS A 117 22.24 -44.36 4.89
C HIS A 117 21.78 -43.46 6.04
N LEU A 118 22.71 -43.16 6.95
CA LEU A 118 22.48 -42.20 8.03
C LEU A 118 22.55 -40.80 7.47
N VAL A 119 21.41 -40.12 7.54
CA VAL A 119 21.23 -38.77 7.03
C VAL A 119 20.74 -37.89 8.17
N VAL A 120 21.41 -36.76 8.35
CA VAL A 120 21.00 -35.75 9.32
C VAL A 120 20.08 -34.77 8.61
N ARG A 121 18.88 -34.63 9.16
CA ARG A 121 17.95 -33.58 8.75
C ARG A 121 18.55 -32.26 9.21
N LYS A 122 19.07 -31.49 8.26
CA LYS A 122 19.46 -30.11 8.50
C LYS A 122 18.15 -29.36 8.74
N ASN A 123 17.79 -29.18 10.00
CA ASN A 123 16.70 -28.27 10.33
C ASN A 123 17.12 -26.92 9.76
N ARG A 124 16.39 -26.46 8.74
CA ARG A 124 16.33 -25.03 8.50
C ARG A 124 15.83 -24.48 9.83
N GLU A 125 16.68 -23.78 10.56
CA GLU A 125 16.17 -22.78 11.48
C GLU A 125 15.38 -21.83 10.58
N GLU A 126 14.11 -22.18 10.35
CA GLU A 126 13.09 -21.22 9.96
C GLU A 126 13.11 -20.22 11.10
N LYS A 127 13.93 -19.18 10.94
CA LYS A 127 13.75 -17.95 11.70
C LYS A 127 12.28 -17.64 11.51
N ASP A 128 11.50 -17.82 12.58
CA ASP A 128 10.05 -17.70 12.66
C ASP A 128 9.69 -16.21 12.51
N MET A 129 10.08 -15.63 11.36
CA MET A 129 9.96 -14.23 11.01
C MET A 129 8.52 -13.98 10.63
N SER A 130 7.97 -12.94 11.24
CA SER A 130 6.62 -12.48 10.94
C SER A 130 6.70 -11.18 10.15
N GLY A 131 6.05 -11.14 8.99
CA GLY A 131 5.78 -9.90 8.27
C GLY A 131 4.54 -9.23 8.85
N TYR A 132 4.63 -7.96 9.19
CA TYR A 132 3.54 -7.15 9.70
C TYR A 132 3.20 -6.12 8.65
N VAL A 133 2.02 -6.21 8.05
CA VAL A 133 1.51 -5.22 7.10
C VAL A 133 0.53 -4.32 7.85
N VAL A 134 0.83 -3.02 7.84
CA VAL A 134 0.04 -1.98 8.50
C VAL A 134 -0.43 -1.03 7.41
N MET A 135 -1.74 -0.98 7.17
CA MET A 135 -2.33 -0.27 6.06
C MET A 135 -3.27 0.83 6.55
N ASP A 136 -3.06 2.02 6.01
CA ASP A 136 -3.89 3.20 6.24
C ASP A 136 -5.22 3.07 5.50
N VAL A 137 -6.30 3.36 6.21
CA VAL A 137 -7.68 3.31 5.71
C VAL A 137 -8.44 4.61 6.03
N SER A 138 -7.70 5.71 6.23
CA SER A 138 -8.25 7.04 6.43
C SER A 138 -9.05 7.56 5.23
N GLY A 139 -9.78 8.67 5.43
CA GLY A 139 -10.55 9.31 4.37
C GLY A 139 -9.72 9.74 3.15
N SER A 140 -8.46 10.13 3.33
CA SER A 140 -7.57 10.54 2.23
C SER A 140 -7.23 9.37 1.30
N MET A 141 -7.12 8.16 1.84
CA MET A 141 -6.92 6.94 1.06
C MET A 141 -8.10 6.63 0.13
N GLY A 142 -9.29 7.18 0.38
CA GLY A 142 -10.44 7.04 -0.51
C GLY A 142 -10.32 7.79 -1.84
N TYR A 143 -9.31 8.66 -2.02
CA TYR A 143 -9.16 9.49 -3.22
C TYR A 143 -8.86 8.67 -4.50
N GLN A 144 -9.41 9.15 -5.61
CA GLN A 144 -9.32 8.54 -6.94
C GLN A 144 -9.43 9.66 -8.00
N SER A 145 -8.36 9.91 -8.76
CA SER A 145 -8.35 10.91 -9.85
C SER A 145 -9.28 10.53 -11.01
N SER A 146 -9.20 9.27 -11.44
CA SER A 146 -9.92 8.77 -12.61
C SER A 146 -10.67 7.49 -12.28
N LYS A 147 -11.89 7.37 -12.83
CA LYS A 147 -12.70 6.14 -12.74
C LYS A 147 -12.05 4.92 -13.41
N ASN A 148 -11.01 5.15 -14.22
CA ASN A 148 -10.27 4.09 -14.91
C ASN A 148 -9.13 3.50 -14.07
N HIS A 149 -8.76 4.14 -12.95
CA HIS A 149 -7.69 3.67 -12.05
C HIS A 149 -8.24 3.34 -10.68
N ASP A 150 -7.53 2.51 -9.92
CA ASP A 150 -7.92 2.18 -8.56
C ASP A 150 -7.78 3.41 -7.65
N SER A 151 -8.67 3.57 -6.66
CA SER A 151 -8.45 4.53 -5.58
C SER A 151 -7.20 4.16 -4.77
N LYS A 152 -6.62 5.11 -4.03
CA LYS A 152 -5.44 4.84 -3.18
C LYS A 152 -5.69 3.67 -2.22
N GLN A 153 -6.89 3.55 -1.67
CA GLN A 153 -7.28 2.48 -0.76
C GLN A 153 -7.38 1.13 -1.45
N VAL A 154 -8.01 1.05 -2.64
CA VAL A 154 -8.08 -0.19 -3.43
C VAL A 154 -6.68 -0.63 -3.84
N ARG A 155 -5.85 0.32 -4.29
CA ARG A 155 -4.45 0.12 -4.62
C ARG A 155 -3.66 -0.42 -3.42
N ALA A 156 -3.80 0.20 -2.25
CA ALA A 156 -3.15 -0.23 -1.01
C ALA A 156 -3.60 -1.64 -0.59
N ALA A 157 -4.89 -1.96 -0.68
CA ALA A 157 -5.43 -3.28 -0.34
C ALA A 157 -4.90 -4.37 -1.28
N LYS A 158 -4.82 -4.09 -2.58
CA LYS A 158 -4.21 -4.96 -3.60
C LYS A 158 -2.73 -5.23 -3.30
N ILE A 159 -1.98 -4.18 -2.96
CA ILE A 159 -0.57 -4.31 -2.55
C ILE A 159 -0.45 -5.14 -1.27
N ALA A 160 -1.25 -4.84 -0.25
CA ALA A 160 -1.24 -5.56 1.03
C ALA A 160 -1.52 -7.06 0.83
N ALA A 161 -2.55 -7.41 0.06
CA ALA A 161 -2.89 -8.80 -0.24
C ALA A 161 -1.77 -9.51 -1.02
N ALA A 162 -1.19 -8.85 -2.03
CA ALA A 162 -0.08 -9.40 -2.80
C ALA A 162 1.17 -9.64 -1.94
N LEU A 163 1.52 -8.69 -1.07
CA LEU A 163 2.66 -8.82 -0.16
C LEU A 163 2.44 -9.91 0.89
N ILE A 164 1.25 -9.99 1.49
CA ILE A 164 0.91 -11.05 2.44
C ILE A 164 0.99 -12.43 1.77
N TYR A 165 0.41 -12.56 0.57
CA TYR A 165 0.52 -13.80 -0.19
C TYR A 165 1.98 -14.17 -0.52
N LEU A 166 2.79 -13.18 -0.89
CA LEU A 166 4.22 -13.38 -1.16
C LEU A 166 4.99 -13.81 0.09
N MET A 167 4.76 -13.18 1.24
CA MET A 167 5.35 -13.56 2.53
C MET A 167 5.00 -15.01 2.89
N MET A 168 3.72 -15.37 2.77
CA MET A 168 3.27 -16.75 3.03
C MET A 168 3.90 -17.75 2.07
N LYS A 169 4.07 -17.39 0.79
CA LYS A 169 4.76 -18.23 -0.20
C LYS A 169 6.25 -18.41 0.11
N GLN A 170 6.87 -17.42 0.76
CA GLN A 170 8.27 -17.49 1.24
C GLN A 170 8.42 -18.29 2.55
N GLY A 171 7.32 -18.75 3.16
CA GLY A 171 7.30 -19.49 4.41
C GLY A 171 7.20 -18.61 5.66
N ASP A 172 7.08 -17.29 5.51
CA ASP A 172 6.89 -16.38 6.62
C ASP A 172 5.43 -16.40 7.11
N LYS A 173 5.23 -16.08 8.40
CA LYS A 173 3.90 -15.72 8.91
C LYS A 173 3.62 -14.26 8.59
N SER A 174 2.38 -13.90 8.32
CA SER A 174 1.98 -12.54 7.99
C SER A 174 0.85 -12.06 8.90
N ALA A 175 0.89 -10.82 9.35
CA ALA A 175 -0.21 -10.16 10.06
C ALA A 175 -0.69 -8.95 9.25
N LEU A 176 -1.97 -8.61 9.38
CA LEU A 176 -2.56 -7.40 8.80
C LEU A 176 -3.10 -6.52 9.93
N THR A 177 -2.78 -5.23 9.90
CA THR A 177 -3.43 -4.23 10.76
C THR A 177 -3.94 -3.10 9.90
N LEU A 178 -5.21 -2.75 10.07
CA LEU A 178 -5.85 -1.64 9.37
C LEU A 178 -6.03 -0.49 10.36
N PHE A 179 -5.64 0.72 9.97
CA PHE A 179 -5.65 1.85 10.88
C PHE A 179 -6.11 3.16 10.22
N ASN A 180 -6.58 4.06 11.07
CA ASN A 180 -6.84 5.46 10.79
C ASN A 180 -6.34 6.29 11.99
N ASP A 181 -7.21 6.98 12.73
CA ASP A 181 -6.91 7.57 14.04
C ASP A 181 -6.84 6.49 15.16
N ARG A 182 -7.24 5.27 14.85
CA ARG A 182 -7.19 4.10 15.73
C ARG A 182 -6.95 2.81 14.93
N ILE A 183 -6.78 1.69 15.63
CA ILE A 183 -6.81 0.37 14.98
C ILE A 183 -8.27 0.06 14.61
N VAL A 184 -8.52 -0.13 13.32
CA VAL A 184 -9.84 -0.47 12.76
C VAL A 184 -10.08 -1.98 12.81
N ASP A 185 -9.08 -2.76 12.39
CA ASP A 185 -9.13 -4.23 12.44
C ASP A 185 -7.69 -4.78 12.52
N HIS A 186 -7.54 -5.97 13.08
CA HIS A 186 -6.25 -6.64 13.20
C HIS A 186 -6.41 -8.16 13.00
N VAL A 187 -5.70 -8.69 12.01
CA VAL A 187 -5.58 -10.12 11.76
C VAL A 187 -4.20 -10.59 12.25
N PRO A 188 -4.15 -11.41 13.32
CA PRO A 188 -2.89 -11.89 13.88
C PRO A 188 -2.05 -12.71 12.89
N ALA A 189 -0.75 -12.81 13.18
CA ALA A 189 0.21 -13.49 12.32
C ALA A 189 -0.16 -14.95 12.02
N GLY A 190 -0.33 -15.30 10.75
CA GLY A 190 -0.65 -16.65 10.29
C GLY A 190 -0.03 -16.97 8.94
N SER A 191 -0.08 -18.24 8.54
CA SER A 191 0.46 -18.73 7.25
C SER A 191 -0.43 -19.77 6.58
N THR A 192 -1.65 -19.98 7.07
CA THR A 192 -2.59 -20.96 6.51
C THR A 192 -3.43 -20.37 5.40
N ARG A 193 -3.99 -21.21 4.51
CA ARG A 193 -4.94 -20.75 3.48
C ARG A 193 -6.16 -20.03 4.07
N ARG A 194 -6.63 -20.49 5.24
CA ARG A 194 -7.72 -19.84 5.97
C ARG A 194 -7.33 -18.43 6.41
N HIS A 195 -6.12 -18.27 6.95
CA HIS A 195 -5.60 -16.95 7.32
C HIS A 195 -5.57 -15.99 6.12
N LEU A 196 -5.12 -16.43 4.94
CA LEU A 196 -5.13 -15.59 3.75
C LEU A 196 -6.55 -15.16 3.34
N PHE A 197 -7.53 -16.06 3.47
CA PHE A 197 -8.94 -15.74 3.23
C PHE A 197 -9.46 -14.72 4.25
N ASP A 198 -9.12 -14.87 5.53
CA ASP A 198 -9.50 -13.93 6.59
C ASP A 198 -8.92 -12.53 6.32
N VAL A 199 -7.63 -12.45 5.94
CA VAL A 199 -6.96 -11.20 5.53
C VAL A 199 -7.70 -10.53 4.38
N VAL A 200 -7.98 -11.27 3.30
CA VAL A 200 -8.66 -10.73 2.11
C VAL A 200 -10.07 -10.26 2.45
N THR A 201 -10.82 -11.03 3.23
CA THR A 201 -12.17 -10.66 3.68
C THR A 201 -12.14 -9.38 4.52
N THR A 202 -11.13 -9.20 5.38
CA THR A 202 -10.95 -7.99 6.18
C THR A 202 -10.63 -6.78 5.29
N LEU A 203 -9.77 -6.94 4.28
CA LEU A 203 -9.49 -5.88 3.30
C LEU A 203 -10.74 -5.47 2.52
N GLU A 204 -11.47 -6.44 1.96
CA GLU A 204 -12.70 -6.21 1.20
C GLU A 204 -13.78 -5.47 2.00
N ARG A 205 -13.89 -5.75 3.31
CA ARG A 205 -14.84 -5.07 4.20
C ARG A 205 -14.53 -3.57 4.31
N VAL A 206 -13.25 -3.21 4.38
CA VAL A 206 -12.84 -1.82 4.59
C VAL A 206 -12.90 -1.00 3.30
N LEU A 207 -12.76 -1.65 2.13
CA LEU A 207 -13.02 -1.01 0.82
C LEU A 207 -14.47 -0.50 0.68
N GLN A 208 -15.41 -1.02 1.46
CA GLN A 208 -16.81 -0.59 1.40
C GLN A 208 -17.11 0.64 2.28
N ASN A 209 -16.25 1.00 3.24
CA ASN A 209 -16.51 2.06 4.22
C ASN A 209 -15.23 2.83 4.65
N PRO A 210 -14.63 3.67 3.79
CA PRO A 210 -13.54 4.56 4.21
C PRO A 210 -14.07 5.58 5.22
N THR A 211 -13.58 5.54 6.46
CA THR A 211 -13.99 6.47 7.53
C THR A 211 -12.83 6.74 8.48
N GLY A 212 -12.72 7.99 8.94
CA GLY A 212 -11.76 8.40 9.98
C GLY A 212 -10.67 9.36 9.49
N LYS A 213 -9.99 9.98 10.46
CA LYS A 213 -8.86 10.89 10.23
C LYS A 213 -7.56 10.12 10.16
N THR A 214 -6.54 10.70 9.54
CA THR A 214 -5.21 10.08 9.40
C THR A 214 -4.32 10.44 10.59
N GLU A 215 -4.06 9.50 11.50
CA GLU A 215 -3.02 9.67 12.54
C GLU A 215 -2.11 8.43 12.64
N ALA A 216 -1.17 8.32 11.70
CA ALA A 216 -0.30 7.15 11.59
C ALA A 216 0.59 6.90 12.82
N HIS A 217 1.03 7.95 13.53
CA HIS A 217 1.86 7.79 14.73
C HIS A 217 1.09 7.07 15.85
N SER A 218 -0.12 7.53 16.18
CA SER A 218 -1.01 6.92 17.18
C SER A 218 -1.29 5.45 16.85
N ALA A 219 -1.54 5.15 15.57
CA ALA A 219 -1.78 3.79 15.12
C ALA A 219 -0.55 2.87 15.29
N LEU A 220 0.65 3.37 14.97
CA LEU A 220 1.89 2.59 15.09
C LEU A 220 2.22 2.28 16.56
N ASP A 221 2.01 3.22 17.48
CA ASP A 221 2.19 2.98 18.91
C ASP A 221 1.22 1.90 19.43
N LEU A 222 -0.02 1.90 18.94
CA LEU A 222 -1.01 0.86 19.28
C LEU A 222 -0.67 -0.51 18.66
N CYS A 223 0.08 -0.53 17.56
CA CYS A 223 0.51 -1.77 16.90
C CYS A 223 1.63 -2.48 17.66
N LEU A 224 2.52 -1.73 18.31
CA LEU A 224 3.73 -2.28 18.93
C LEU A 224 3.45 -3.43 19.92
N PRO A 225 2.45 -3.36 20.83
CA PRO A 225 2.13 -4.46 21.75
C PRO A 225 1.54 -5.70 21.06
N LEU A 226 0.98 -5.55 19.85
CA LEU A 226 0.38 -6.65 19.10
C LEU A 226 1.45 -7.53 18.44
N PHE A 227 2.64 -6.97 18.18
CA PHE A 227 3.68 -7.64 17.41
C PHE A 227 4.61 -8.44 18.32
N LYS A 228 4.25 -9.70 18.56
CA LYS A 228 4.94 -10.58 19.52
C LYS A 228 6.33 -11.07 19.08
N LYS A 229 6.65 -11.02 17.79
CA LYS A 229 7.90 -11.56 17.22
C LYS A 229 8.58 -10.51 16.36
N ARG A 230 9.91 -10.54 16.35
CA ARG A 230 10.71 -9.75 15.41
C ARG A 230 10.39 -10.15 13.98
N GLY A 231 10.52 -9.19 13.08
CA GLY A 231 10.38 -9.46 11.65
C GLY A 231 10.40 -8.18 10.84
N SER A 232 9.59 -8.14 9.79
CA SER A 232 9.54 -6.99 8.88
C SER A 232 8.23 -6.24 9.09
N LEU A 233 8.28 -4.92 9.12
CA LEU A 233 7.14 -4.01 9.19
C LEU A 233 6.99 -3.32 7.84
N VAL A 234 5.84 -3.49 7.19
CA VAL A 234 5.46 -2.79 5.96
C VAL A 234 4.35 -1.82 6.32
N VAL A 235 4.58 -0.52 6.13
CA VAL A 235 3.57 0.52 6.33
C VAL A 235 3.13 1.05 4.97
N ILE A 236 1.83 0.99 4.70
CA ILE A 236 1.22 1.45 3.45
C ILE A 236 0.29 2.62 3.79
N SER A 237 0.66 3.83 3.36
CA SER A 237 -0.07 5.08 3.65
C SER A 237 0.28 6.12 2.59
N ASP A 238 -0.44 7.23 2.54
CA ASP A 238 -0.03 8.44 1.81
C ASP A 238 0.92 9.33 2.66
N PHE A 239 1.15 8.97 3.93
CA PHE A 239 2.05 9.65 4.86
C PHE A 239 1.76 11.14 5.06
N PHE A 240 0.51 11.57 4.86
CA PHE A 240 0.05 12.92 5.19
C PHE A 240 -0.12 13.07 6.71
N THR A 241 0.99 13.04 7.44
CA THR A 241 1.03 13.10 8.91
C THR A 241 2.23 13.91 9.38
N ASP A 242 2.33 14.11 10.70
CA ASP A 242 3.54 14.70 11.29
C ASP A 242 4.72 13.72 11.17
N LEU A 243 5.69 14.09 10.34
CA LEU A 243 6.85 13.24 10.06
C LEU A 243 7.72 13.00 11.29
N ASP A 244 7.86 13.98 12.19
CA ASP A 244 8.67 13.80 13.39
C ASP A 244 8.05 12.73 14.30
N GLN A 245 6.73 12.83 14.53
CA GLN A 245 6.00 11.84 15.31
C GLN A 245 5.98 10.46 14.65
N LEU A 246 5.84 10.40 13.33
CA LEU A 246 5.92 9.15 12.57
C LEU A 246 7.27 8.46 12.80
N PHE A 247 8.38 9.20 12.65
CA PHE A 247 9.71 8.61 12.79
C PHE A 247 10.07 8.27 14.24
N ASP A 248 9.50 8.97 15.22
CA ASP A 248 9.62 8.62 16.64
C ASP A 248 8.88 7.31 16.96
N ALA A 249 7.68 7.11 16.42
CA ALA A 249 6.96 5.83 16.52
C ALA A 249 7.74 4.70 15.84
N LEU A 250 8.27 4.94 14.62
CA LEU A 250 9.07 3.95 13.90
C LEU A 250 10.37 3.59 14.63
N ALA A 251 10.99 4.52 15.37
CA ALA A 251 12.20 4.26 16.15
C ALA A 251 12.02 3.12 17.16
N GLN A 252 10.83 3.00 17.76
CA GLN A 252 10.51 1.91 18.69
C GLN A 252 10.63 0.53 18.02
N PHE A 253 10.15 0.40 16.78
CA PHE A 253 10.30 -0.81 15.98
C PHE A 253 11.76 -1.06 15.58
N GLN A 254 12.53 -0.01 15.28
CA GLN A 254 13.95 -0.14 14.98
C GLN A 254 14.76 -0.66 16.18
N HIS A 255 14.46 -0.16 17.39
CA HIS A 255 15.06 -0.66 18.63
C HIS A 255 14.78 -2.15 18.85
N GLN A 256 13.60 -2.62 18.45
CA GLN A 256 13.23 -4.03 18.48
C GLN A 256 13.78 -4.86 17.29
N ARG A 257 14.59 -4.24 16.42
CA ARG A 257 15.24 -4.84 15.24
C ARG A 257 14.28 -5.23 14.11
N TYR A 258 13.20 -4.49 13.94
CA TYR A 258 12.34 -4.66 12.76
C TYR A 258 13.01 -4.11 11.51
N GLN A 259 12.75 -4.78 10.39
CA GLN A 259 13.06 -4.25 9.06
C GLN A 259 11.87 -3.47 8.55
N ILE A 260 12.04 -2.18 8.29
CA ILE A 260 10.92 -1.29 7.99
C ILE A 260 10.92 -0.94 6.51
N LEU A 261 9.76 -1.10 5.87
CA LEU A 261 9.47 -0.69 4.51
C LEU A 261 8.25 0.24 4.52
N LEU A 262 8.44 1.45 4.04
CA LEU A 262 7.40 2.46 3.86
C LEU A 262 7.00 2.49 2.39
N LEU A 263 5.72 2.23 2.11
CA LEU A 263 5.14 2.26 0.78
C LEU A 263 4.17 3.45 0.69
N HIS A 264 4.62 4.52 0.04
CA HIS A 264 3.88 5.77 -0.09
C HIS A 264 2.96 5.69 -1.30
N VAL A 265 1.66 5.50 -1.05
CA VAL A 265 0.66 5.47 -2.12
C VAL A 265 0.24 6.89 -2.44
N ILE A 266 0.50 7.32 -3.68
CA ILE A 266 0.18 8.68 -4.14
C ILE A 266 -0.67 8.62 -5.40
N ASP A 267 -1.68 9.49 -5.50
CA ASP A 267 -2.42 9.66 -6.75
C ASP A 267 -1.79 10.78 -7.60
N PRO A 268 -1.65 10.63 -8.92
CA PRO A 268 -1.09 11.65 -9.81
C PRO A 268 -1.72 13.04 -9.65
N ASP A 269 -3.03 13.12 -9.43
CA ASP A 269 -3.72 14.40 -9.24
C ASP A 269 -3.32 15.07 -7.92
N GLU A 270 -2.95 14.31 -6.89
CA GLU A 270 -2.40 14.84 -5.64
C GLU A 270 -0.97 15.37 -5.81
N ARG A 271 -0.29 15.06 -6.92
CA ARG A 271 1.03 15.63 -7.23
C ARG A 271 0.93 16.83 -8.16
N LEU A 272 0.04 16.76 -9.15
CA LEU A 272 0.00 17.72 -10.25
C LEU A 272 -1.09 18.78 -10.11
N LEU A 273 -2.10 18.52 -9.28
CA LEU A 273 -3.42 19.15 -9.27
C LEU A 273 -4.13 19.07 -10.64
N PRO A 274 -5.44 18.83 -10.68
CA PRO A 274 -6.17 18.74 -11.94
C PRO A 274 -6.17 20.09 -12.67
N ASP A 275 -6.05 20.02 -14.00
CA ASP A 275 -6.03 21.20 -14.88
C ASP A 275 -7.46 21.70 -15.16
N VAL A 276 -8.08 22.29 -14.13
CA VAL A 276 -9.45 22.81 -14.18
C VAL A 276 -9.49 24.27 -13.75
N ALA A 277 -10.35 25.08 -14.39
CA ALA A 277 -10.42 26.53 -14.13
C ALA A 277 -10.81 26.87 -12.68
N LEU A 278 -11.66 26.05 -12.07
CA LEU A 278 -12.12 26.18 -10.69
C LEU A 278 -12.31 24.77 -10.12
N ALA A 279 -11.61 24.44 -9.04
CA ALA A 279 -11.81 23.20 -8.32
C ALA A 279 -12.44 23.50 -6.96
N ARG A 280 -13.42 22.68 -6.57
CA ARG A 280 -13.88 22.62 -5.18
C ARG A 280 -13.05 21.57 -4.46
N PHE A 281 -12.05 22.02 -3.72
CA PHE A 281 -11.31 21.16 -2.81
C PHE A 281 -12.22 20.84 -1.63
N VAL A 282 -12.52 19.56 -1.43
CA VAL A 282 -13.26 19.08 -0.27
C VAL A 282 -12.25 18.36 0.60
N ASP A 283 -12.09 18.83 1.83
CA ASP A 283 -11.34 18.10 2.84
C ASP A 283 -12.09 16.80 3.14
N MET A 284 -11.46 15.66 2.83
CA MET A 284 -12.06 14.34 2.99
C MET A 284 -12.25 13.94 4.46
N GLU A 285 -11.59 14.62 5.39
CA GLU A 285 -11.68 14.38 6.83
C GLU A 285 -12.73 15.26 7.52
N THR A 286 -12.87 16.53 7.09
CA THR A 286 -13.79 17.50 7.72
C THR A 286 -15.04 17.79 6.89
N ARG A 287 -15.04 17.46 5.61
CA ARG A 287 -16.03 17.88 4.58
C ARG A 287 -16.10 19.39 4.33
N ASP A 288 -15.17 20.17 4.88
CA ASP A 288 -15.04 21.57 4.53
C ASP A 288 -14.66 21.71 3.06
N SER A 289 -15.18 22.74 2.39
CA SER A 289 -14.88 22.94 0.97
C SER A 289 -14.44 24.36 0.68
N ILE A 290 -13.38 24.49 -0.11
CA ILE A 290 -12.87 25.76 -0.59
C ILE A 290 -12.86 25.71 -2.12
N GLN A 291 -13.38 26.75 -2.75
CA GLN A 291 -13.24 26.95 -4.19
C GLN A 291 -11.98 27.78 -4.43
N VAL A 292 -11.00 27.18 -5.10
CA VAL A 292 -9.77 27.85 -5.49
C VAL A 292 -9.48 27.46 -6.94
N ALA A 293 -8.92 28.39 -7.72
CA ALA A 293 -8.34 28.06 -9.01
C ALA A 293 -7.03 27.27 -8.76
N PRO A 294 -6.94 25.98 -9.14
CA PRO A 294 -5.73 25.17 -8.95
C PRO A 294 -4.47 25.85 -9.44
N ASP A 295 -4.54 26.63 -10.53
CA ASP A 295 -3.41 27.37 -11.10
C ASP A 295 -2.72 28.33 -10.13
N GLU A 296 -3.49 28.96 -9.24
CA GLU A 296 -2.96 29.94 -8.28
C GLU A 296 -2.12 29.27 -7.19
N ILE A 297 -2.46 28.03 -6.83
CA ILE A 297 -1.82 27.28 -5.73
C ILE A 297 -0.87 26.19 -6.21
N ARG A 298 -0.93 25.78 -7.48
CA ARG A 298 -0.21 24.64 -8.06
C ARG A 298 1.28 24.64 -7.75
N LYS A 299 1.92 25.80 -7.90
CA LYS A 299 3.36 25.95 -7.66
C LYS A 299 3.73 25.78 -6.19
N ALA A 300 2.97 26.41 -5.29
CA ALA A 300 3.21 26.34 -3.85
C ALA A 300 2.95 24.93 -3.33
N TYR A 301 1.81 24.34 -3.73
CA TYR A 301 1.43 22.99 -3.34
C TYR A 301 2.43 21.93 -3.82
N ARG A 302 2.89 22.03 -5.07
CA ARG A 302 3.92 21.12 -5.59
C ARG A 302 5.22 21.23 -4.80
N ALA A 303 5.64 22.45 -4.45
CA ALA A 303 6.85 22.65 -3.66
C ALA A 303 6.72 22.02 -2.26
N GLU A 304 5.57 22.18 -1.59
CA GLU A 304 5.31 21.54 -0.29
C GLU A 304 5.31 20.00 -0.38
N MET A 305 4.72 19.44 -1.44
CA MET A 305 4.71 17.99 -1.67
C MET A 305 6.11 17.43 -1.96
N GLU A 306 6.90 18.12 -2.78
CA GLU A 306 8.28 17.74 -3.07
C GLU A 306 9.16 17.84 -1.82
N GLU A 307 8.99 18.87 -1.00
CA GLU A 307 9.70 19.02 0.28
C GLU A 307 9.33 17.91 1.26
N MET A 308 8.05 17.55 1.38
CA MET A 308 7.59 16.46 2.22
C MET A 308 8.18 15.10 1.79
N GLN A 309 8.16 14.80 0.49
CA GLN A 309 8.73 13.57 -0.07
C GLN A 309 10.25 13.52 0.15
N ALA A 310 10.95 14.62 -0.11
CA ALA A 310 12.39 14.72 0.10
C ALA A 310 12.76 14.51 1.58
N ARG A 311 11.95 15.07 2.50
CA ARG A 311 12.14 14.87 3.94
C ARG A 311 11.89 13.42 4.36
N LEU A 312 10.82 12.79 3.86
CA LEU A 312 10.54 11.37 4.09
C LEU A 312 11.70 10.49 3.61
N GLU A 313 12.21 10.73 2.41
CA GLU A 313 13.31 9.98 1.82
C GLU A 313 14.61 10.17 2.63
N ALA A 314 14.96 11.41 2.97
CA ALA A 314 16.17 11.72 3.72
C ALA A 314 16.15 11.11 5.13
N GLU A 315 15.04 11.23 5.85
CA GLU A 315 14.87 10.65 7.18
C GLU A 315 14.87 9.11 7.15
N SER A 316 14.19 8.53 6.15
CA SER A 316 14.18 7.08 5.96
C SER A 316 15.59 6.55 5.69
N LEU A 317 16.33 7.20 4.79
CA LEU A 317 17.71 6.83 4.46
C LEU A 317 18.62 6.94 5.69
N ARG A 318 18.54 8.05 6.43
CA ARG A 318 19.34 8.27 7.65
C ARG A 318 19.12 7.18 8.69
N ARG A 319 17.89 6.67 8.78
CA ARG A 319 17.48 5.62 9.74
C ARG A 319 17.63 4.21 9.18
N GLY A 320 18.03 4.02 7.93
CA GLY A 320 18.12 2.70 7.29
C GLY A 320 16.77 2.06 7.00
N ILE A 321 15.71 2.86 6.89
CA ILE A 321 14.35 2.47 6.52
C ILE A 321 14.24 2.52 4.99
N GLN A 322 13.61 1.52 4.39
CA GLN A 322 13.33 1.56 2.94
C GLN A 322 12.06 2.37 2.68
N TYR A 323 12.13 3.27 1.72
CA TYR A 323 11.02 4.14 1.33
C TYR A 323 10.83 4.03 -0.19
N HIS A 324 9.60 3.76 -0.62
CA HIS A 324 9.23 3.67 -2.02
C HIS A 324 7.92 4.41 -2.26
N VAL A 325 7.93 5.30 -3.26
CA VAL A 325 6.72 5.94 -3.78
C VAL A 325 6.05 5.00 -4.77
N LEU A 326 4.74 4.83 -4.63
CA LEU A 326 3.90 3.96 -5.45
C LEU A 326 2.73 4.79 -6.00
N PRO A 327 2.88 5.35 -7.21
CA PRO A 327 1.78 5.99 -7.91
C PRO A 327 0.63 5.00 -8.18
N THR A 328 -0.62 5.47 -8.15
CA THR A 328 -1.80 4.66 -8.45
C THR A 328 -1.85 4.18 -9.91
N GLU A 329 -1.23 4.93 -10.83
CA GLU A 329 -1.14 4.60 -12.26
C GLU A 329 -0.06 3.54 -12.60
N GLU A 330 0.95 3.37 -11.76
CA GLU A 330 2.06 2.48 -12.07
C GLU A 330 1.68 0.99 -11.92
N PRO A 331 2.44 0.05 -12.48
CA PRO A 331 2.22 -1.37 -12.21
C PRO A 331 2.52 -1.76 -10.76
N TYR A 332 1.80 -2.74 -10.22
CA TYR A 332 1.97 -3.30 -8.85
C TYR A 332 3.36 -3.89 -8.56
N LYS A 333 4.17 -4.08 -9.61
CA LYS A 333 5.49 -4.70 -9.57
C LYS A 333 6.47 -3.98 -8.65
N ALA A 334 6.40 -2.64 -8.57
CA ALA A 334 7.31 -1.85 -7.74
C ALA A 334 7.23 -2.23 -6.25
N ALA A 335 6.03 -2.53 -5.73
CA ALA A 335 5.85 -2.95 -4.34
C ALA A 335 6.48 -4.31 -4.05
N ILE A 336 6.38 -5.26 -5.00
CA ILE A 336 7.00 -6.58 -4.88
C ILE A 336 8.52 -6.46 -4.92
N GLU A 337 9.06 -5.64 -5.81
CA GLU A 337 10.50 -5.39 -5.92
C GLU A 337 11.05 -4.74 -4.65
N ALA A 338 10.34 -3.77 -4.08
CA ALA A 338 10.68 -3.15 -2.81
C ALA A 338 10.74 -4.19 -1.67
N TRP A 339 9.73 -5.06 -1.55
CA TRP A 339 9.73 -6.13 -0.55
C TRP A 339 10.91 -7.10 -0.70
N LEU A 340 11.21 -7.51 -1.93
CA LEU A 340 12.32 -8.42 -2.20
C LEU A 340 13.68 -7.75 -1.97
N GLY A 341 13.80 -6.45 -2.26
CA GLY A 341 14.97 -5.65 -1.93
C GLY A 341 15.22 -5.56 -0.42
N LEU A 342 14.17 -5.47 0.40
CA LEU A 342 14.25 -5.56 1.85
C LEU A 342 14.82 -6.91 2.32
N ARG A 343 14.30 -8.01 1.77
CA ARG A 343 14.73 -9.36 2.13
C ARG A 343 16.14 -9.70 1.63
N GLY A 344 16.52 -9.25 0.44
CA GLY A 344 17.82 -9.55 -0.17
C GLY A 344 19.02 -8.96 0.57
N ARG A 345 18.85 -7.89 1.36
CA ARG A 345 19.91 -7.31 2.21
C ARG A 345 20.14 -8.07 3.52
N SER A 346 19.30 -9.07 3.81
CA SER A 346 19.26 -9.78 5.09
C SER A 346 19.87 -11.18 5.04
N GLY A 347 20.34 -11.59 3.85
CA GLY A 347 20.96 -12.89 3.57
C GLY A 347 22.48 -12.84 3.61
#